data_AF-K2D8Y8-F1
#
_entry.id   AF-K2D8Y8-F1
#
_cell.length_a   1.000
_cell.length_b   1.000
_cell.length_c   1.000
_cell.angle_alpha   90.00
_cell.angle_beta   90.00
_cell.angle_gamma   90.00
#
_symmetry.space_group_name_H-M   'P 1'
#
loop_
_entity.id
_entity.type
_entity.pdbx_description
1 polymer ?
#
loop_
_entity_poly.entity_id
_entity_poly.type
_entity_poly.pdbx_seq_one_letter_code
_entity_poly.pdbx_strand_id
1 'polypeptide(L)'
;MGSERFDVELQGVTADLMQANGSYDAIPFKKLSPQRIAEILQIISQLCPPPGDDVCPVSLIVHGPRGDHTFAVYDDSGRICCVEPDGVVTIEQAIMMITGRPADFKIAA
;
A
#
# COMPACT_ATOMS: atom_id res chain seq x y z
N MET A 1 1.69 -12.38 -17.31
CA MET A 1 0.29 -11.89 -17.39
C MET A 1 -0.52 -12.40 -16.21
N GLY A 2 -0.28 -11.84 -15.03
CA GLY A 2 -1.08 -12.13 -13.84
C GLY A 2 -2.48 -11.53 -13.99
N SER A 3 -3.47 -12.39 -14.26
CA SER A 3 -4.90 -12.06 -14.29
C SER A 3 -5.50 -11.95 -12.88
N GLU A 4 -4.67 -12.03 -11.84
CA GLU A 4 -5.08 -11.93 -10.45
C GLU A 4 -5.58 -10.52 -10.13
N ARG A 5 -6.69 -10.48 -9.41
CA ARG A 5 -7.39 -9.26 -9.01
C ARG A 5 -7.51 -9.27 -7.50
N PHE A 6 -7.17 -8.14 -6.90
CA PHE A 6 -7.12 -7.98 -5.46
C PHE A 6 -8.10 -6.91 -5.04
N ASP A 7 -8.72 -7.14 -3.89
CA ASP A 7 -9.47 -6.08 -3.20
C ASP A 7 -8.51 -5.42 -2.22
N VAL A 8 -8.64 -4.11 -2.09
CA VAL A 8 -7.66 -3.26 -1.41
C VAL A 8 -8.37 -2.22 -0.58
N GLU A 9 -7.87 -1.95 0.61
CA GLU A 9 -8.36 -0.89 1.48
C GLU A 9 -7.23 0.10 1.77
N LEU A 10 -7.53 1.38 1.69
CA LEU A 10 -6.61 2.47 2.02
C LEU A 10 -7.09 3.19 3.28
N GLN A 11 -6.17 3.49 4.19
CA GLN A 11 -6.43 4.25 5.41
C GLN A 11 -5.37 5.34 5.60
N GLY A 12 -5.66 6.33 6.45
CA GLY A 12 -4.78 7.46 6.72
C GLY A 12 -4.63 8.44 5.55
N VAL A 13 -5.42 8.29 4.48
CA VAL A 13 -5.38 9.12 3.25
C VAL A 13 -6.75 9.64 2.84
N THR A 14 -6.76 10.75 2.11
CA THR A 14 -7.97 11.27 1.45
C THR A 14 -8.40 10.38 0.29
N ALA A 15 -9.69 10.41 -0.07
CA ALA A 15 -10.24 9.57 -1.15
C ALA A 15 -9.67 9.88 -2.55
N ASP A 16 -9.11 11.08 -2.73
CA ASP A 16 -8.41 11.49 -3.95
C ASP A 16 -6.91 11.11 -3.95
N LEU A 17 -6.41 10.49 -2.87
CA LEU A 17 -5.02 10.06 -2.67
C LEU A 17 -4.00 11.21 -2.73
N MET A 18 -4.45 12.45 -2.53
CA MET A 18 -3.57 13.62 -2.60
C MET A 18 -2.91 13.95 -1.26
N GLN A 19 -3.52 13.56 -0.14
CA GLN A 19 -3.08 13.97 1.21
C GLN A 19 -3.25 12.84 2.21
N ALA A 20 -2.34 12.77 3.17
CA ALA A 20 -2.55 11.99 4.38
C ALA A 20 -3.47 12.77 5.34
N ASN A 21 -4.51 12.11 5.85
CA ASN A 21 -5.50 12.74 6.73
C ASN A 21 -5.54 12.13 8.14
N GLY A 22 -4.82 11.04 8.39
CA GLY A 22 -4.80 10.37 9.70
C GLY A 22 -6.09 9.63 10.05
N SER A 23 -7.06 9.51 9.12
CA SER A 23 -8.34 8.84 9.38
C SER A 23 -8.21 7.31 9.37
N TYR A 24 -8.93 6.65 10.28
CA TYR A 24 -9.09 5.20 10.30
C TYR A 24 -10.18 4.71 9.33
N ASP A 25 -10.89 5.61 8.66
CA ASP A 25 -11.91 5.26 7.68
C ASP A 25 -11.27 4.58 6.47
N ALA A 26 -11.66 3.33 6.21
CA ALA A 26 -11.18 2.56 5.09
C ALA A 26 -11.83 3.03 3.77
N ILE A 27 -10.99 3.22 2.75
CA ILE A 27 -11.40 3.56 1.39
C ILE A 27 -11.21 2.31 0.51
N PRO A 28 -12.30 1.59 0.17
CA PRO A 28 -12.20 0.32 -0.54
C PRO A 28 -12.03 0.51 -2.05
N PHE A 29 -11.10 -0.24 -2.63
CA PHE A 29 -10.88 -0.39 -4.06
C PHE A 29 -10.99 -1.86 -4.43
N LYS A 30 -11.79 -2.17 -5.45
CA LYS A 30 -12.05 -3.57 -5.84
C LYS A 30 -11.38 -3.94 -7.14
N LYS A 31 -10.97 -5.19 -7.26
CA LYS A 31 -10.42 -5.80 -8.48
C LYS A 31 -9.22 -5.06 -9.08
N LEU A 32 -8.29 -4.63 -8.24
CA LEU A 32 -7.05 -4.00 -8.67
C LEU A 32 -6.08 -5.04 -9.24
N SER A 33 -5.28 -4.63 -10.24
CA SER A 33 -4.16 -5.43 -10.73
C SER A 33 -2.92 -5.21 -9.86
N PRO A 34 -1.94 -6.13 -9.88
CA PRO A 34 -0.63 -5.92 -9.24
C PRO A 34 0.04 -4.60 -9.63
N GLN A 35 -0.04 -4.23 -10.91
CA GLN A 35 0.50 -2.95 -11.39
C GLN A 35 -0.21 -1.76 -10.70
N ARG A 36 -1.54 -1.81 -10.57
CA ARG A 36 -2.27 -0.71 -9.93
C ARG A 36 -1.95 -0.61 -8.44
N ILE A 37 -1.71 -1.75 -7.79
CA ILE A 37 -1.24 -1.79 -6.40
C ILE A 37 0.14 -1.14 -6.27
N ALA A 38 1.07 -1.46 -7.18
CA ALA A 38 2.40 -0.84 -7.19
C ALA A 38 2.33 0.69 -7.38
N GLU A 39 1.47 1.16 -8.28
CA GLU A 39 1.21 2.59 -8.48
C GLU A 39 0.66 3.26 -7.21
N ILE A 40 -0.26 2.60 -6.49
CA ILE A 40 -0.79 3.11 -5.22
C ILE A 40 0.30 3.14 -4.15
N LEU A 41 1.10 2.07 -4.02
CA LEU A 41 2.24 2.02 -3.09
C LEU A 41 3.22 3.17 -3.35
N GLN A 42 3.48 3.49 -4.60
CA GLN A 42 4.31 4.62 -4.98
C GLN A 42 3.69 5.96 -4.57
N ILE A 43 2.40 6.17 -4.84
CA ILE A 43 1.69 7.39 -4.45
C ILE A 43 1.75 7.57 -2.93
N ILE A 44 1.38 6.53 -2.17
CA ILE A 44 1.32 6.64 -0.71
C ILE A 44 2.70 6.80 -0.07
N SER A 45 3.76 6.27 -0.69
CA SER A 45 5.14 6.50 -0.24
C SER A 45 5.60 7.95 -0.34
N GLN A 46 4.91 8.78 -1.12
CA GLN A 46 5.20 10.21 -1.25
C GLN A 46 4.35 11.06 -0.29
N LEU A 47 3.38 10.45 0.39
CA LEU A 47 2.52 11.15 1.33
C LEU A 47 3.19 11.24 2.70
N CYS A 48 3.25 12.44 3.24
CA CYS A 48 3.70 12.67 4.60
C CYS A 48 2.51 12.55 5.56
N PRO A 49 2.49 11.57 6.48
CA PRO A 49 1.43 11.46 7.47
C PRO A 49 1.36 12.72 8.35
N PRO A 50 0.15 13.16 8.76
CA PRO A 50 0.02 14.30 9.65
C PRO A 50 0.67 14.00 11.01
N PRO A 51 1.27 15.00 11.68
CA PRO A 51 1.84 14.80 13.01
C PRO A 51 0.74 14.54 14.04
N GLY A 52 0.95 13.55 14.92
CA GLY A 52 0.07 13.24 16.04
C GLY A 52 0.31 11.84 16.59
N ASP A 53 -0.02 11.63 17.87
CA ASP A 53 0.15 10.32 18.53
C ASP A 53 -1.05 9.37 18.32
N ASP A 54 -2.20 9.88 17.87
CA ASP A 54 -3.44 9.13 17.60
C ASP A 54 -3.93 9.37 16.17
N VAL A 55 -3.03 9.16 15.20
CA VAL A 55 -3.34 9.27 13.77
C VAL A 55 -3.12 7.92 13.11
N CYS A 56 -4.05 7.52 12.24
CA CYS A 56 -3.87 6.34 11.42
C CYS A 56 -2.74 6.61 10.42
N PRO A 57 -1.68 5.79 10.38
CA PRO A 57 -0.65 5.93 9.36
C PRO A 57 -1.25 5.69 7.98
N VAL A 58 -0.61 6.27 6.97
CA VAL A 58 -0.97 5.99 5.59
C VAL A 58 -0.73 4.51 5.33
N SER A 59 -1.78 3.74 5.08
CA SER A 59 -1.67 2.29 4.94
C SER A 59 -2.56 1.72 3.85
N LEU A 60 -2.08 0.62 3.29
CA LEU A 60 -2.66 -0.15 2.20
C LEU A 60 -2.81 -1.59 2.67
N ILE A 61 -4.05 -2.06 2.77
CA ILE A 61 -4.37 -3.45 3.07
C ILE A 61 -4.76 -4.11 1.75
N VAL A 62 -4.10 -5.21 1.40
CA VAL A 62 -4.35 -5.97 0.17
C VAL A 62 -4.91 -7.33 0.54
N HIS A 63 -6.14 -7.61 0.10
CA HIS A 63 -6.80 -8.89 0.25
C HIS A 63 -6.53 -9.77 -0.97
N GLY A 64 -5.77 -10.85 -0.75
CA GLY A 64 -5.34 -11.76 -1.81
C GLY A 64 -5.52 -13.24 -1.47
N PRO A 65 -5.41 -14.12 -2.46
CA PRO A 65 -5.51 -15.57 -2.26
C PRO A 65 -4.40 -16.15 -1.37
N ARG A 66 -3.34 -15.38 -1.09
CA ARG A 66 -2.21 -15.75 -0.23
C ARG A 66 -2.33 -15.22 1.20
N GLY A 67 -3.45 -14.57 1.52
CA GLY A 67 -3.67 -13.86 2.78
C GLY A 67 -3.70 -12.36 2.59
N ASP A 68 -3.97 -11.67 3.70
CA ASP A 68 -3.99 -10.22 3.76
C ASP A 68 -2.57 -9.70 3.98
N HIS A 69 -2.24 -8.62 3.28
CA HIS A 69 -0.95 -7.94 3.42
C HIS A 69 -1.17 -6.47 3.68
N THR A 70 -0.65 -5.97 4.81
CA THR A 70 -0.73 -4.57 5.18
C THR A 70 0.63 -3.89 5.00
N PHE A 71 0.62 -2.79 4.27
CA PHE A 71 1.77 -1.93 4.00
C PHE A 71 1.48 -0.53 4.54
N ALA A 72 2.41 0.06 5.30
CA ALA A 72 2.21 1.36 5.94
C ALA A 72 3.41 2.29 5.69
N VAL A 73 3.16 3.59 5.70
CA VAL A 73 4.13 4.68 5.65
C VAL A 73 3.96 5.50 6.93
N TYR A 74 4.97 5.47 7.78
CA TYR A 74 4.91 6.05 9.13
C TYR A 74 5.50 7.47 9.22
N ASP A 75 6.31 7.86 8.26
CA ASP A 75 7.07 9.11 8.27
C ASP A 75 7.26 9.67 6.85
N ASP A 76 7.93 10.81 6.74
CA ASP A 76 8.26 11.49 5.49
C ASP A 76 9.45 10.88 4.74
N SER A 77 10.01 9.75 5.22
CA SER A 77 11.12 9.08 4.54
C SER A 77 10.69 8.33 3.28
N GLY A 78 9.37 8.14 3.10
CA GLY A 78 8.77 7.37 2.02
C GLY A 78 9.09 5.88 2.08
N ARG A 79 9.56 5.38 3.22
CA ARG A 79 9.76 3.95 3.45
C ARG A 79 8.41 3.26 3.63
N ILE A 80 8.19 2.24 2.82
CA ILE A 80 7.05 1.34 2.95
C ILE A 80 7.45 0.25 3.94
N CYS A 81 6.67 0.07 4.99
CA CYS A 81 6.82 -1.00 5.97
C CYS A 81 5.71 -2.04 5.77
N CYS A 82 6.07 -3.31 5.71
CA CYS A 82 5.10 -4.38 5.91
C CYS A 82 4.80 -4.49 7.41
N VAL A 83 3.53 -4.60 7.78
CA VAL A 83 3.13 -4.72 9.20
C VAL A 83 3.35 -6.16 9.69
N GLU A 84 3.13 -7.15 8.82
CA GLU A 84 3.28 -8.57 9.15
C GLU A 84 3.85 -9.37 7.95
N PRO A 85 5.11 -9.84 8.01
CA PRO A 85 6.11 -9.59 9.07
C PRO A 85 6.58 -8.13 9.11
N ASP A 86 6.86 -7.62 10.31
CA ASP A 86 7.34 -6.25 10.50
C ASP A 86 8.69 -6.01 9.79
N GLY A 87 8.74 -4.99 8.93
CA GLY A 87 9.97 -4.59 8.26
C GLY A 87 9.79 -3.69 7.04
N VAL A 88 10.85 -2.95 6.71
CA VAL A 88 10.88 -2.11 5.50
C VAL A 88 10.97 -2.99 4.26
N VAL A 89 10.10 -2.73 3.29
CA VAL A 89 10.02 -3.45 2.03
C VAL A 89 10.06 -2.50 0.84
N THR A 90 10.64 -2.95 -0.27
CA THR A 90 10.51 -2.26 -1.56
C THR A 90 9.16 -2.58 -2.20
N ILE A 91 8.72 -1.76 -3.18
CA ILE A 91 7.51 -2.05 -3.96
C ILE A 91 7.62 -3.42 -4.64
N GLU A 92 8.79 -3.78 -5.17
CA GLU A 92 9.04 -5.10 -5.77
C GLU A 92 8.82 -6.25 -4.78
N GLN A 93 9.31 -6.09 -3.54
CA GLN A 93 9.12 -7.07 -2.47
C GLN A 93 7.65 -7.16 -2.07
N ALA A 94 6.95 -6.02 -1.95
CA ALA A 94 5.51 -5.98 -1.65
C ALA A 94 4.70 -6.73 -2.72
N ILE A 95 4.97 -6.48 -4.00
CA ILE A 95 4.31 -7.20 -5.11
C ILE A 95 4.65 -8.70 -5.08
N MET A 96 5.89 -9.06 -4.76
CA MET A 96 6.27 -10.46 -4.58
C MET A 96 5.54 -11.13 -3.42
N MET A 97 5.30 -10.42 -2.32
CA MET A 97 4.51 -10.94 -1.19
C MET A 97 3.06 -11.20 -1.61
N ILE A 98 2.41 -10.21 -2.25
CA ILE A 98 1.01 -10.26 -2.68
C ILE A 98 0.77 -11.35 -3.74
N THR A 99 1.64 -11.42 -4.75
CA THR A 99 1.43 -12.28 -5.94
C THR A 99 2.21 -13.60 -5.86
N GLY A 100 3.20 -13.69 -4.98
CA GLY A 100 4.15 -14.80 -4.94
C GLY A 100 5.13 -14.84 -6.11
N ARG A 101 5.20 -13.80 -6.93
CA ARG A 101 6.00 -13.74 -8.15
C ARG A 101 6.69 -12.37 -8.27
N PRO A 102 7.88 -12.30 -8.88
CA PRO A 102 8.49 -11.00 -9.19
C PRO A 102 7.58 -10.19 -10.11
N ALA A 103 7.61 -8.86 -9.97
CA ALA A 103 6.86 -7.95 -10.82
C ALA A 103 7.27 -8.15 -12.29
N ASP A 104 6.31 -8.42 -13.17
CA ASP A 104 6.52 -8.55 -14.63
C ASP A 104 6.23 -7.24 -15.38
N PHE A 105 6.14 -6.12 -14.65
CA PHE A 105 5.84 -4.78 -15.15
C PHE A 105 6.86 -3.77 -14.65
N LYS A 106 6.97 -2.63 -15.35
CA LYS A 106 7.84 -1.53 -14.90
C LYS A 106 7.19 -0.84 -13.71
N ILE A 107 7.91 -0.80 -12.60
CA ILE A 107 7.61 0.10 -11.49
C ILE A 107 8.27 1.42 -11.85
N ALA A 108 7.49 2.50 -11.92
CA ALA A 108 8.06 3.82 -12.19
C ALA A 108 8.98 4.20 -11.03
N ALA A 109 10.21 4.62 -11.35
CA ALA A 109 11.17 5.13 -10.37
C ALA A 109 10.82 6.57 -9.99
#